data_AF-A0A7C4PZ10-F1
#
_entry.id   AF-A0A7C4PZ10-F1
#
_cell.length_a   1.000
_cell.length_b   1.000
_cell.length_c   1.000
_cell.angle_alpha   90.00
_cell.angle_beta   90.00
_cell.angle_gamma   90.00
#
_symmetry.space_group_name_H-M   'P 1'
#
loop_
_entity.id
_entity.type
_entity.pdbx_description
1 polymer ?
#
loop_
_entity_poly.entity_id
_entity_poly.type
_entity_poly.pdbx_seq_one_letter_code
_entity_poly.pdbx_strand_id
1 'polypeptide(L)'
;MKRCLLPILYAVALVVGWGLLSQTPPPQPPSPPPPPFPGQTPPPVRTPSQTPSQQTPAQQPATPPPIPIPMPAPAPAPAPAPAPTVPTVQPLPPNTLVWDAMAKEVRAKSGETNIHFVFVCTNRGPAEILILNTHSSCGCTVATLPSYPYRIPPGGTGKIEINMDVRGKYGLVTKTVTLNTSHGSQYLTVSARVPDPVLNTANAQGNAMSAQQRQMNLELAKNDRQLVFKGGCASCHADPARGKMGAELFAAACGVCHDAPHRAQMVPDLRNPKRPAQREYWLQWVMFGKPGTLMPAFARSHGGPLTDDQIFSLVEYLVGPFQQSQPPQAAATAQNPH
;
A
#
# COMPACT_ATOMS: atom_id res chain seq x y z
N MET A 1 64.58 -1.81 -51.57
CA MET A 1 63.92 -0.83 -52.45
C MET A 1 62.42 -1.08 -52.42
N LYS A 2 61.63 0.01 -52.46
CA LYS A 2 60.14 0.09 -52.53
C LYS A 2 59.36 -0.14 -51.22
N ARG A 3 59.09 0.99 -50.55
CA ARG A 3 57.95 1.21 -49.65
C ARG A 3 56.69 1.34 -50.50
N CYS A 4 55.64 0.54 -50.24
CA CYS A 4 54.29 0.77 -50.77
C CYS A 4 53.48 1.60 -49.77
N LEU A 5 53.08 2.80 -50.19
CA LEU A 5 52.02 3.59 -49.56
C LEU A 5 50.67 3.03 -49.98
N LEU A 6 49.76 2.82 -49.02
CA LEU A 6 48.33 2.59 -49.25
C LEU A 6 47.57 3.85 -48.79
N PRO A 7 46.63 4.42 -49.56
CA PRO A 7 45.87 5.58 -49.13
C PRO A 7 44.65 5.17 -48.28
N ILE A 8 44.44 5.90 -47.19
CA ILE A 8 43.26 5.79 -46.31
C ILE A 8 42.15 6.67 -46.94
N LEU A 9 41.09 6.03 -47.42
CA LEU A 9 39.85 6.71 -47.85
C LEU A 9 38.96 6.95 -46.62
N TYR A 10 38.78 8.22 -46.25
CA TYR A 10 37.78 8.67 -45.30
C TYR A 10 36.41 8.78 -46.01
N ALA A 11 35.44 7.97 -45.59
CA ALA A 11 34.05 8.12 -45.97
C ALA A 11 33.30 8.93 -44.90
N VAL A 12 32.88 10.14 -45.26
CA VAL A 12 32.00 11.00 -44.45
C VAL A 12 30.55 10.60 -44.75
N ALA A 13 29.88 9.96 -43.79
CA ALA A 13 28.45 9.68 -43.88
C ALA A 13 27.65 10.82 -43.25
N LEU A 14 26.91 11.54 -44.09
CA LEU A 14 25.87 12.51 -43.72
C LEU A 14 24.69 11.78 -43.10
N VAL A 15 24.39 12.05 -41.82
CA VAL A 15 23.15 11.60 -41.16
C VAL A 15 22.10 12.70 -41.32
N VAL A 16 21.09 12.43 -42.14
CA VAL A 16 19.88 13.25 -42.27
C VAL A 16 18.91 12.83 -41.16
N GLY A 17 18.69 13.69 -40.17
CA GLY A 17 17.74 13.46 -39.09
C GLY A 17 16.30 13.67 -39.53
N TRP A 18 15.49 12.61 -39.47
CA TRP A 18 14.02 12.70 -39.53
C TRP A 18 13.49 12.76 -38.10
N GLY A 19 12.91 13.90 -37.72
CA GLY A 19 12.21 14.07 -36.45
C GLY A 19 10.84 13.39 -36.50
N LEU A 20 10.70 12.26 -35.81
CA LEU A 20 9.38 11.69 -35.47
C LEU A 20 8.91 12.30 -34.15
N LEU A 21 7.85 13.11 -34.20
CA LEU A 21 7.08 13.51 -33.04
C LEU A 21 6.33 12.29 -32.49
N SER A 22 6.73 11.83 -31.30
CA SER A 22 6.00 10.81 -30.54
C SER A 22 4.71 11.38 -29.97
N GLN A 23 3.59 11.21 -30.68
CA GLN A 23 2.26 11.45 -30.13
C GLN A 23 1.84 10.24 -29.28
N THR A 24 1.64 10.44 -27.99
CA THR A 24 1.07 9.45 -27.08
C THR A 24 -0.40 9.21 -27.43
N PRO A 25 -0.85 7.95 -27.61
CA PRO A 25 -2.26 7.67 -27.85
C PRO A 25 -3.11 8.01 -26.60
N PRO A 26 -4.37 8.45 -26.80
CA PRO A 26 -5.26 8.81 -25.69
C PRO A 26 -5.59 7.60 -24.81
N PRO A 27 -5.89 7.81 -23.52
CA PRO A 27 -6.23 6.74 -22.59
C PRO A 27 -7.50 6.01 -23.04
N GLN A 28 -7.43 4.68 -23.04
CA GLN A 28 -8.57 3.82 -23.37
C GLN A 28 -9.65 3.92 -22.27
N PRO A 29 -10.95 3.90 -22.62
CA PRO A 29 -12.03 3.89 -21.63
C PRO A 29 -12.00 2.60 -20.79
N PRO A 30 -12.53 2.65 -19.55
CA PRO A 30 -12.57 1.48 -18.68
C PRO A 30 -13.42 0.36 -19.29
N SER A 31 -12.92 -0.88 -19.20
CA SER A 31 -13.62 -2.08 -19.65
C SER A 31 -14.94 -2.27 -18.89
N PRO A 32 -16.01 -2.74 -19.55
CA PRO A 32 -17.28 -3.04 -18.86
C PRO A 32 -17.10 -4.18 -17.84
N PRO A 33 -17.89 -4.18 -16.75
CA PRO A 33 -17.83 -5.25 -15.76
C PRO A 33 -18.21 -6.61 -16.38
N PRO A 34 -17.62 -7.72 -15.91
CA PRO A 34 -17.96 -9.05 -16.41
C PRO A 34 -19.43 -9.39 -16.11
N PRO A 35 -20.07 -10.22 -16.96
CA PRO A 35 -21.46 -10.63 -16.75
C PRO A 35 -21.62 -11.39 -15.42
N PRO A 36 -22.75 -11.22 -14.72
CA PRO A 36 -23.04 -11.97 -13.51
C PRO A 36 -23.12 -13.47 -13.81
N PHE A 37 -22.61 -14.29 -12.88
CA PHE A 37 -22.61 -15.75 -13.01
C PHE A 37 -24.04 -16.30 -13.14
N PRO A 38 -24.31 -17.20 -14.11
CA PRO A 38 -25.58 -17.93 -14.15
C PRO A 38 -25.62 -18.94 -12.99
N GLY A 39 -26.62 -18.82 -12.12
CA GLY A 39 -26.96 -19.89 -11.15
C GLY A 39 -26.88 -19.56 -9.66
N GLN A 40 -26.88 -18.29 -9.24
CA GLN A 40 -27.12 -17.95 -7.83
C GLN A 40 -28.43 -17.19 -7.70
N THR A 41 -29.49 -17.91 -7.33
CA THR A 41 -30.74 -17.30 -6.86
C THR A 41 -30.45 -16.50 -5.58
N PRO A 42 -30.76 -15.19 -5.53
CA PRO A 42 -30.63 -14.43 -4.30
C PRO A 42 -31.59 -14.99 -3.22
N PRO A 43 -31.19 -15.02 -1.94
CA PRO A 43 -32.11 -15.38 -0.87
C PRO A 43 -33.25 -14.34 -0.79
N PRO A 44 -34.47 -14.75 -0.36
CA PRO A 44 -35.60 -13.84 -0.28
C PRO A 44 -35.32 -12.71 0.71
N VAL A 45 -35.56 -11.48 0.23
CA VAL A 45 -35.55 -10.25 1.02
C VAL A 45 -36.55 -10.42 2.15
N ARG A 46 -36.07 -10.43 3.40
CA ARG A 46 -36.95 -10.33 4.57
C ARG A 46 -37.46 -8.89 4.65
N THR A 47 -38.77 -8.75 4.48
CA THR A 47 -39.54 -7.54 4.78
C THR A 47 -39.35 -7.16 6.25
N PRO A 48 -39.13 -5.88 6.59
CA PRO A 48 -39.16 -5.45 7.98
C PRO A 48 -40.61 -5.54 8.51
N SER A 49 -40.77 -6.30 9.60
CA SER A 49 -42.00 -6.41 10.36
C SER A 49 -42.45 -5.06 10.88
N GLN A 50 -43.74 -4.78 10.65
CA GLN A 50 -44.46 -3.63 11.19
C GLN A 50 -44.47 -3.67 12.73
N THR A 51 -44.07 -2.58 13.36
CA THR A 51 -44.27 -2.34 14.79
C THR A 51 -45.73 -1.92 15.03
N PRO A 52 -46.42 -2.40 16.09
CA PRO A 52 -47.80 -2.01 16.36
C PRO A 52 -47.89 -0.55 16.83
N SER A 53 -48.79 0.19 16.20
CA SER A 53 -49.22 1.53 16.58
C SER A 53 -49.79 1.57 18.00
N GLN A 54 -49.25 2.43 18.87
CA GLN A 54 -49.94 2.85 20.08
C GLN A 54 -50.93 3.96 19.75
N GLN A 55 -52.17 3.77 20.20
CA GLN A 55 -53.29 4.69 20.07
C GLN A 55 -53.05 5.95 20.93
N THR A 56 -53.23 7.13 20.34
CA THR A 56 -53.34 8.40 21.06
C THR A 56 -54.82 8.62 21.44
N PRO A 57 -55.17 8.96 22.69
CA PRO A 57 -56.54 9.33 23.04
C PRO A 57 -56.91 10.72 22.51
N ALA A 58 -58.18 10.86 22.13
CA ALA A 58 -58.79 12.09 21.64
C ALA A 58 -58.69 13.27 22.64
N GLN A 59 -58.26 14.43 22.16
CA GLN A 59 -58.32 15.70 22.89
C GLN A 59 -59.63 16.44 22.60
N GLN A 60 -60.31 16.86 23.66
CA GLN A 60 -61.46 17.78 23.64
C GLN A 60 -61.05 19.18 23.15
N PRO A 61 -61.97 19.99 22.59
CA PRO A 61 -61.67 21.33 22.13
C PRO A 61 -61.47 22.29 23.32
N ALA A 62 -60.30 22.92 23.39
CA ALA A 62 -59.97 23.98 24.32
C ALA A 62 -60.49 25.34 23.82
N THR A 63 -60.95 26.18 24.75
CA THR A 63 -61.41 27.56 24.57
C THR A 63 -60.29 28.50 24.08
N PRO A 64 -60.61 29.59 23.35
CA PRO A 64 -59.60 30.52 22.85
C PRO A 64 -59.00 31.38 24.00
N PRO A 65 -57.70 31.71 23.94
CA PRO A 65 -57.04 32.54 24.95
C PRO A 65 -57.38 34.04 24.79
N PRO A 66 -57.26 34.85 25.86
CA PRO A 66 -57.51 36.28 25.81
C PRO A 66 -56.38 37.03 25.08
N ILE A 67 -56.75 38.16 24.47
CA ILE A 67 -55.88 39.05 23.70
C ILE A 67 -54.79 39.66 24.61
N PRO A 68 -53.50 39.66 24.22
CA PRO A 68 -52.43 40.23 25.04
C PRO A 68 -52.39 41.76 24.97
N ILE A 69 -52.26 42.39 26.13
CA ILE A 69 -52.01 43.84 26.31
C ILE A 69 -50.55 44.12 25.91
N PRO A 70 -50.24 45.22 25.19
CA PRO A 70 -48.86 45.49 24.78
C PRO A 70 -48.01 45.92 25.98
N MET A 71 -46.89 45.22 26.19
CA MET A 71 -45.87 45.60 27.17
C MET A 71 -45.06 46.81 26.65
N PRO A 72 -44.61 47.73 27.52
CA PRO A 72 -43.68 48.78 27.11
C PRO A 72 -42.31 48.20 26.75
N ALA A 73 -41.69 48.75 25.70
CA ALA A 73 -40.41 48.31 25.17
C ALA A 73 -39.28 48.43 26.22
N PRO A 74 -38.34 47.46 26.27
CA PRO A 74 -37.20 47.53 27.19
C PRO A 74 -36.23 48.63 26.74
N ALA A 75 -35.67 49.35 27.72
CA ALA A 75 -34.66 50.38 27.51
C ALA A 75 -33.40 49.79 26.80
N PRO A 76 -32.68 50.60 25.99
CA PRO A 76 -31.50 50.12 25.27
C PRO A 76 -30.40 49.72 26.26
N ALA A 77 -29.78 48.56 26.02
CA ALA A 77 -28.67 48.05 26.80
C ALA A 77 -27.45 49.01 26.71
N PRO A 78 -26.66 49.16 27.80
CA PRO A 78 -25.44 49.96 27.76
C PRO A 78 -24.43 49.35 26.78
N ALA A 79 -23.71 50.22 26.07
CA ALA A 79 -22.70 49.82 25.09
C ALA A 79 -21.64 48.88 25.69
N PRO A 80 -21.18 47.86 24.94
CA PRO A 80 -20.17 46.94 25.43
C PRO A 80 -18.85 47.68 25.70
N ALA A 81 -18.24 47.39 26.85
CA ALA A 81 -16.90 47.86 27.19
C ALA A 81 -15.90 47.45 26.09
N PRO A 82 -14.84 48.26 25.84
CA PRO A 82 -13.84 47.91 24.85
C PRO A 82 -13.17 46.57 25.20
N ALA A 83 -13.12 45.66 24.23
CA ALA A 83 -12.46 44.38 24.38
C ALA A 83 -10.98 44.57 24.78
N PRO A 84 -10.41 43.72 25.65
CA PRO A 84 -8.98 43.74 25.91
C PRO A 84 -8.24 43.54 24.60
N THR A 85 -7.27 44.42 24.32
CA THR A 85 -6.41 44.36 23.15
C THR A 85 -5.74 42.99 23.07
N VAL A 86 -6.09 42.19 22.05
CA VAL A 86 -5.38 40.95 21.71
C VAL A 86 -3.94 41.35 21.35
N PRO A 87 -2.90 40.78 22.01
CA PRO A 87 -1.53 41.06 21.64
C PRO A 87 -1.31 40.65 20.19
N THR A 88 -0.88 41.59 19.36
CA THR A 88 -0.47 41.35 17.97
C THR A 88 0.63 40.28 17.97
N VAL A 89 0.38 39.11 17.35
CA VAL A 89 1.38 38.07 17.17
C VAL A 89 2.47 38.63 16.26
N GLN A 90 3.58 39.09 16.84
CA GLN A 90 4.73 39.53 16.07
C GLN A 90 5.43 38.30 15.47
N PRO A 91 5.76 38.30 14.17
CA PRO A 91 6.55 37.24 13.55
C PRO A 91 7.89 37.08 14.28
N LEU A 92 8.32 35.83 14.53
CA LEU A 92 9.65 35.51 15.08
C LEU A 92 10.73 36.31 14.36
N PRO A 93 11.61 37.03 15.08
CA PRO A 93 12.92 37.36 14.54
C PRO A 93 13.60 36.06 14.07
N PRO A 94 14.29 36.07 12.91
CA PRO A 94 15.03 34.90 12.45
C PRO A 94 15.92 34.35 13.57
N ASN A 95 15.97 33.02 13.71
CA ASN A 95 16.81 32.30 14.69
C ASN A 95 16.46 32.46 16.18
N THR A 96 15.24 32.88 16.55
CA THR A 96 14.86 32.92 17.98
C THR A 96 14.65 31.52 18.58
N LEU A 97 14.04 30.59 17.84
CA LEU A 97 13.94 29.18 18.22
C LEU A 97 14.77 28.33 17.24
N VAL A 98 15.95 27.92 17.67
CA VAL A 98 16.91 27.20 16.83
C VAL A 98 16.77 25.70 17.04
N TRP A 99 16.56 24.94 15.98
CA TRP A 99 16.43 23.49 16.00
C TRP A 99 17.75 22.81 15.67
N ASP A 100 17.96 21.62 16.24
CA ASP A 100 19.05 20.72 15.85
C ASP A 100 18.92 20.28 14.39
N ALA A 101 17.70 20.07 13.92
CA ALA A 101 17.37 19.94 12.51
C ALA A 101 15.91 20.33 12.24
N MET A 102 15.63 20.87 11.05
CA MET A 102 14.26 21.10 10.59
C MET A 102 13.67 19.86 9.89
N ALA A 103 14.53 18.94 9.44
CA ALA A 103 14.15 17.71 8.78
C ALA A 103 15.03 16.54 9.24
N LYS A 104 14.44 15.36 9.44
CA LYS A 104 15.17 14.11 9.73
C LYS A 104 14.68 12.99 8.82
N GLU A 105 15.62 12.24 8.24
CA GLU A 105 15.33 11.03 7.46
C GLU A 105 15.96 9.81 8.13
N VAL A 106 15.24 8.69 8.15
CA VAL A 106 15.78 7.39 8.56
C VAL A 106 15.43 6.30 7.55
N ARG A 107 16.24 5.24 7.53
CA ARG A 107 15.94 4.01 6.79
C ARG A 107 15.36 2.98 7.76
N ALA A 108 14.13 2.57 7.54
CA ALA A 108 13.49 1.57 8.38
C ALA A 108 14.08 0.18 8.14
N LYS A 109 14.15 -0.63 9.18
CA LYS A 109 14.48 -2.05 9.09
C LYS A 109 13.29 -2.82 8.51
N SER A 110 13.55 -3.98 7.90
CA SER A 110 12.48 -4.84 7.39
C SER A 110 11.56 -5.26 8.52
N GLY A 111 10.25 -5.06 8.37
CA GLY A 111 9.24 -5.36 9.38
C GLY A 111 9.13 -4.35 10.52
N GLU A 112 9.90 -3.25 10.50
CA GLU A 112 9.75 -2.16 11.45
C GLU A 112 8.45 -1.39 11.18
N THR A 113 7.64 -1.18 12.22
CA THR A 113 6.27 -0.65 12.11
C THR A 113 6.12 0.74 12.71
N ASN A 114 7.03 1.16 13.58
CA ASN A 114 7.02 2.46 14.21
C ASN A 114 8.42 3.04 14.20
N ILE A 115 8.53 4.32 13.84
CA ILE A 115 9.79 5.05 13.74
C ILE A 115 9.74 6.24 14.68
N HIS A 116 10.73 6.32 15.56
CA HIS A 116 10.88 7.39 16.53
C HIS A 116 11.88 8.43 16.06
N PHE A 117 11.47 9.70 16.08
CA PHE A 117 12.33 10.85 15.85
C PHE A 117 12.34 11.72 17.10
N VAL A 118 13.51 12.28 17.41
CA VAL A 118 13.67 13.27 18.48
C VAL A 118 14.18 14.55 17.86
N PHE A 119 13.52 15.68 18.11
CA PHE A 119 13.98 17.00 17.75
C PHE A 119 14.29 17.80 19.01
N VAL A 120 15.35 18.60 18.95
CA VAL A 120 15.78 19.44 20.07
C VAL A 120 15.83 20.88 19.59
N CYS A 121 15.15 21.78 20.31
CA CYS A 121 15.22 23.21 20.06
C CYS A 121 15.91 23.94 21.21
N THR A 122 16.51 25.09 20.92
CA THR A 122 17.03 26.03 21.91
C THR A 122 16.41 27.40 21.68
N ASN A 123 15.85 27.99 22.74
CA ASN A 123 15.39 29.37 22.70
C ASN A 123 16.59 30.31 22.85
N ARG A 124 16.91 31.04 21.79
CA ARG A 124 17.97 32.07 21.76
C ARG A 124 17.43 33.48 21.97
N GLY A 125 16.11 33.61 22.12
CA GLY A 125 15.45 34.88 22.37
C GLY A 125 15.55 35.35 23.82
N PRO A 126 15.27 36.64 24.08
CA PRO A 126 15.24 37.21 25.42
C PRO A 126 13.94 36.88 26.18
N ALA A 127 12.90 36.43 25.48
CA ALA A 127 11.59 36.10 26.04
C ALA A 127 11.32 34.60 25.95
N GLU A 128 10.41 34.12 26.81
CA GLU A 128 9.98 32.72 26.78
C GLU A 128 9.17 32.39 25.52
N ILE A 129 9.30 31.14 25.06
CA ILE A 129 8.52 30.63 23.93
C ILE A 129 7.59 29.52 24.43
N LEU A 130 6.32 29.61 24.04
CA LEU A 130 5.31 28.61 24.37
C LEU A 130 4.99 27.80 23.12
N ILE A 131 5.07 26.48 23.19
CA ILE A 131 4.48 25.59 22.17
C ILE A 131 3.06 25.28 22.61
N LEU A 132 2.09 25.84 21.90
CA LEU A 132 0.67 25.85 22.28
C LEU A 132 -0.02 24.54 21.92
N ASN A 133 0.28 24.00 20.73
CA ASN A 133 -0.19 22.70 20.28
C ASN A 133 0.69 22.18 19.14
N THR A 134 0.53 20.90 18.82
CA THR A 134 1.11 20.27 17.65
C THR A 134 0.04 19.56 16.84
N HIS A 135 0.18 19.55 15.52
CA HIS A 135 -0.65 18.73 14.64
C HIS A 135 0.20 18.16 13.51
N SER A 136 -0.21 17.02 13.00
CA SER A 136 0.48 16.31 11.93
C SER A 136 -0.39 16.25 10.68
N SER A 137 0.27 16.07 9.53
CA SER A 137 -0.41 15.90 8.23
C SER A 137 -1.28 14.63 8.10
N CYS A 138 -1.17 13.67 9.03
CA CYS A 138 -1.99 12.44 9.09
C CYS A 138 -2.07 11.93 10.54
N GLY A 139 -3.11 11.16 10.88
CA GLY A 139 -3.19 10.45 12.17
C GLY A 139 -2.10 9.37 12.38
N CYS A 140 -1.29 9.11 11.36
CA CYS A 140 -0.19 8.15 11.37
C CYS A 140 1.12 8.69 11.96
N THR A 141 1.15 9.95 12.38
CA THR A 141 2.31 10.60 12.99
C THR A 141 1.85 11.39 14.20
N VAL A 142 2.44 11.14 15.36
CA VAL A 142 2.03 11.77 16.62
C VAL A 142 3.26 12.40 17.26
N ALA A 143 3.13 13.68 17.63
CA ALA A 143 4.13 14.39 18.41
C ALA A 143 3.75 14.36 19.89
N THR A 144 4.67 13.92 20.73
CA THR A 144 4.52 13.83 22.17
C THR A 144 5.42 14.85 22.83
N LEU A 145 4.80 15.75 23.60
CA LEU A 145 5.46 16.79 24.40
C LEU A 145 5.08 16.61 25.88
N PRO A 146 5.87 17.11 26.85
CA PRO A 146 5.58 16.94 28.28
C PRO A 146 4.26 17.56 28.75
N SER A 147 3.87 18.69 28.17
CA SER A 147 2.65 19.42 28.53
C SER A 147 2.21 20.38 27.41
N TYR A 148 0.98 20.89 27.49
CA TYR A 148 0.51 22.00 26.67
C TYR A 148 -0.04 23.13 27.57
N PRO A 149 0.44 24.38 27.42
CA PRO A 149 1.56 24.79 26.57
C PRO A 149 2.91 24.27 27.11
N TYR A 150 3.81 23.85 26.22
CA TYR A 150 5.18 23.49 26.61
C TYR A 150 6.06 24.75 26.61
N ARG A 151 6.63 25.09 27.77
CA ARG A 151 7.37 26.33 27.99
C ARG A 151 8.87 26.13 27.79
N ILE A 152 9.48 26.93 26.91
CA ILE A 152 10.92 26.98 26.67
C ILE A 152 11.45 28.36 27.14
N PRO A 153 12.13 28.44 28.30
CA PRO A 153 12.63 29.71 28.82
C PRO A 153 13.76 30.28 27.95
N PRO A 154 14.09 31.58 28.06
CA PRO A 154 15.28 32.16 27.42
C PRO A 154 16.54 31.34 27.69
N GLY A 155 17.31 31.00 26.65
CA GLY A 155 18.49 30.14 26.74
C GLY A 155 18.19 28.64 26.95
N GLY A 156 16.93 28.27 27.23
CA GLY A 156 16.52 26.91 27.53
C GLY A 156 16.35 26.02 26.30
N THR A 157 16.27 24.71 26.53
CA THR A 157 16.10 23.69 25.49
C THR A 157 14.76 22.96 25.61
N GLY A 158 14.16 22.63 24.47
CA GLY A 158 12.97 21.79 24.38
C GLY A 158 13.23 20.50 23.61
N LYS A 159 12.59 19.40 24.02
CA LYS A 159 12.64 18.11 23.32
C LYS A 159 11.24 17.74 22.81
N ILE A 160 11.15 17.39 21.52
CA ILE A 160 9.92 16.98 20.85
C ILE A 160 10.13 15.57 20.31
N GLU A 161 9.31 14.63 20.76
CA GLU A 161 9.34 13.25 20.27
C GLU A 161 8.24 13.05 19.24
N ILE A 162 8.58 12.47 18.08
CA ILE A 162 7.64 12.19 17.00
C ILE A 162 7.67 10.70 16.71
N ASN A 163 6.53 10.04 16.84
CA ASN A 163 6.34 8.64 16.46
C ASN A 163 5.59 8.57 15.14
N MET A 164 6.13 7.85 14.16
CA MET A 164 5.52 7.63 12.85
C MET A 164 5.19 6.14 12.67
N ASP A 165 3.90 5.83 12.50
CA ASP A 165 3.43 4.50 12.11
C ASP A 165 3.62 4.30 10.60
N VAL A 166 4.38 3.28 10.24
CA VAL A 166 4.70 2.91 8.85
C VAL A 166 4.07 1.58 8.42
N ARG A 167 3.16 1.01 9.22
CA ARG A 167 2.43 -0.21 8.84
C ARG A 167 1.71 -0.03 7.50
N GLY A 168 1.90 -1.00 6.61
CA GLY A 168 1.30 -1.00 5.28
C GLY A 168 1.86 0.04 4.31
N LYS A 169 2.94 0.75 4.68
CA LYS A 169 3.61 1.73 3.80
C LYS A 169 4.95 1.18 3.31
N TYR A 170 5.35 1.61 2.12
CA TYR A 170 6.60 1.23 1.47
C TYR A 170 7.19 2.45 0.74
N GLY A 171 8.49 2.43 0.48
CA GLY A 171 9.17 3.55 -0.18
C GLY A 171 9.40 4.74 0.76
N LEU A 172 9.54 5.94 0.20
CA LEU A 172 9.78 7.16 0.98
C LEU A 172 8.46 7.71 1.53
N VAL A 173 8.32 7.69 2.86
CA VAL A 173 7.18 8.26 3.59
C VAL A 173 7.63 9.54 4.26
N THR A 174 7.18 10.69 3.73
CA THR A 174 7.48 12.01 4.32
C THR A 174 6.23 12.61 4.94
N LYS A 175 6.38 13.16 6.14
CA LYS A 175 5.32 13.85 6.88
C LYS A 175 5.83 15.13 7.50
N THR A 176 4.95 16.12 7.57
CA THR A 176 5.20 17.37 8.29
C THR A 176 4.42 17.36 9.60
N VAL A 177 5.10 17.79 10.66
CA VAL A 177 4.53 18.11 11.98
C VAL A 177 4.60 19.61 12.16
N THR A 178 3.45 20.24 12.36
CA THR A 178 3.33 21.67 12.62
C THR A 178 3.25 21.91 14.12
N LEU A 179 4.05 22.85 14.61
CA LEU A 179 4.05 23.32 15.98
C LEU A 179 3.59 24.76 16.00
N ASN A 180 2.47 25.04 16.66
CA ASN A 180 2.00 26.41 16.83
C ASN A 180 2.61 26.99 18.11
N THR A 181 3.37 28.07 17.98
CA THR A 181 4.06 28.71 19.09
C THR A 181 3.49 30.10 19.38
N SER A 182 3.86 30.68 20.53
CA SER A 182 3.55 32.09 20.87
C SER A 182 4.08 33.11 19.86
N HIS A 183 4.97 32.72 18.95
CA HIS A 183 5.54 33.60 17.94
C HIS A 183 5.40 33.08 16.49
N GLY A 184 4.43 32.18 16.25
CA GLY A 184 4.12 31.65 14.92
C GLY A 184 4.33 30.15 14.79
N SER A 185 4.06 29.62 13.61
CA SER A 185 4.14 28.19 13.33
C SER A 185 5.53 27.76 12.88
N GLN A 186 6.00 26.65 13.44
CA GLN A 186 7.23 25.96 13.02
C GLN A 186 6.84 24.62 12.37
N TYR A 187 7.61 24.20 11.36
CA TYR A 187 7.33 22.97 10.61
C TYR A 187 8.53 22.02 10.70
N LEU A 188 8.33 20.84 11.27
CA LEU A 188 9.34 19.78 11.29
C LEU A 188 8.99 18.71 10.28
N THR A 189 9.95 18.31 9.46
CA THR A 189 9.79 17.24 8.48
C THR A 189 10.41 15.95 8.99
N VAL A 190 9.63 14.87 8.93
CA VAL A 190 10.10 13.51 9.23
C VAL A 190 9.93 12.65 7.98
N SER A 191 11.00 11.94 7.61
CA SER A 191 11.05 11.08 6.44
C SER A 191 11.51 9.68 6.83
N ALA A 192 10.83 8.67 6.31
CA ALA A 192 11.18 7.28 6.52
C ALA A 192 11.26 6.55 5.19
N ARG A 193 12.41 5.96 4.88
CA ARG A 193 12.57 5.04 3.74
C ARG A 193 12.24 3.63 4.19
N VAL A 194 11.03 3.18 3.90
CA VAL A 194 10.50 1.87 4.29
C VAL A 194 10.82 0.84 3.19
N PRO A 195 11.47 -0.30 3.50
CA PRO A 195 11.74 -1.33 2.51
C PRO A 195 10.47 -1.80 1.81
N ASP A 196 10.50 -1.82 0.48
CA ASP A 196 9.42 -2.41 -0.32
C ASP A 196 9.64 -3.93 -0.37
N PRO A 197 8.68 -4.74 0.10
CA PRO A 197 8.82 -6.18 0.15
C PRO A 197 8.78 -6.85 -1.24
N VAL A 198 8.21 -6.18 -2.24
CA VAL A 198 8.18 -6.64 -3.64
C VAL A 198 9.51 -6.33 -4.32
N LEU A 199 10.09 -5.16 -4.02
CA LEU A 199 11.39 -4.76 -4.57
C LEU A 199 12.58 -5.23 -3.72
N ASN A 200 12.35 -6.01 -2.66
CA ASN A 200 13.42 -6.47 -1.80
C ASN A 200 14.33 -7.48 -2.53
N THR A 201 15.38 -6.96 -3.15
CA THR A 201 16.43 -7.74 -3.82
C THR A 201 17.27 -8.58 -2.86
N ALA A 202 17.11 -8.44 -1.53
CA ALA A 202 17.77 -9.32 -0.56
C ALA A 202 17.33 -10.79 -0.71
N ASN A 203 16.12 -11.02 -1.26
CA ASN A 203 15.64 -12.36 -1.59
C ASN A 203 16.16 -12.87 -2.95
N ALA A 204 16.80 -12.03 -3.75
CA ALA A 204 17.39 -12.44 -5.03
C ALA A 204 18.73 -13.16 -4.87
N GLN A 205 19.35 -13.11 -3.68
CA GLN A 205 20.65 -13.75 -3.40
C GLN A 205 20.54 -15.21 -2.90
N GLY A 206 19.37 -15.85 -3.00
CA GLY A 206 19.22 -17.28 -2.70
C GLY A 206 19.32 -17.65 -1.21
N ASN A 207 19.34 -16.67 -0.31
CA ASN A 207 19.30 -16.92 1.13
C ASN A 207 17.91 -17.41 1.56
N ALA A 208 17.88 -18.36 2.49
CA ALA A 208 16.63 -18.84 3.09
C ALA A 208 15.89 -17.69 3.78
N MET A 209 14.61 -17.49 3.42
CA MET A 209 13.78 -16.47 4.06
C MET A 209 13.56 -16.80 5.53
N SER A 210 13.71 -15.79 6.41
CA SER A 210 13.41 -15.95 7.84
C SER A 210 11.92 -16.27 8.06
N ALA A 211 11.58 -16.85 9.21
CA ALA A 211 10.18 -17.16 9.55
C ALA A 211 9.29 -15.91 9.53
N GLN A 212 9.80 -14.78 10.04
CA GLN A 212 9.09 -13.50 10.02
C GLN A 212 8.89 -12.98 8.60
N GLN A 213 9.91 -13.09 7.74
CA GLN A 213 9.82 -12.65 6.35
C GLN A 213 8.88 -13.54 5.55
N ARG A 214 8.87 -14.86 5.82
CA ARG A 214 7.91 -15.80 5.24
C ARG A 214 6.48 -15.44 5.64
N GLN A 215 6.23 -15.13 6.90
CA GLN A 215 4.91 -14.70 7.38
C GLN A 215 4.46 -13.40 6.70
N MET A 216 5.34 -12.40 6.63
CA MET A 216 5.07 -11.14 5.94
C MET A 216 4.73 -11.37 4.46
N ASN A 217 5.50 -12.22 3.78
CA ASN A 217 5.25 -12.55 2.37
C ASN A 217 3.91 -13.28 2.17
N LEU A 218 3.51 -14.14 3.10
CA LEU A 218 2.19 -14.76 3.07
C LEU A 218 1.07 -13.74 3.25
N GLU A 219 1.25 -12.74 4.12
CA GLU A 219 0.27 -11.66 4.30
C GLU A 219 0.15 -10.77 3.06
N LEU A 220 1.28 -10.45 2.43
CA LEU A 220 1.29 -9.73 1.16
C LEU A 220 0.57 -10.51 0.06
N ALA A 221 0.84 -11.81 -0.06
CA ALA A 221 0.19 -12.68 -1.05
C ALA A 221 -1.30 -12.87 -0.78
N LYS A 222 -1.76 -12.80 0.48
CA LYS A 222 -3.19 -12.79 0.82
C LYS A 222 -3.89 -11.53 0.32
N ASN A 223 -3.21 -10.39 0.37
CA ASN A 223 -3.76 -9.11 -0.07
C ASN A 223 -3.73 -8.95 -1.59
N ASP A 224 -2.61 -9.33 -2.22
CA ASP A 224 -2.46 -9.37 -3.68
C ASP A 224 -1.59 -10.58 -4.08
N ARG A 225 -2.27 -11.64 -4.52
CA ARG A 225 -1.62 -12.88 -4.98
C ARG A 225 -0.76 -12.68 -6.23
N GLN A 226 -0.99 -11.62 -7.02
CA GLN A 226 -0.19 -11.34 -8.21
C GLN A 226 1.20 -10.78 -7.88
N LEU A 227 1.45 -10.32 -6.65
CA LEU A 227 2.77 -9.83 -6.23
C LEU A 227 3.87 -10.89 -6.33
N VAL A 228 3.51 -12.17 -6.28
CA VAL A 228 4.45 -13.29 -6.38
C VAL A 228 5.24 -13.27 -7.70
N PHE A 229 4.70 -12.65 -8.76
CA PHE A 229 5.35 -12.53 -10.07
C PHE A 229 6.06 -11.19 -10.29
N LYS A 230 6.17 -10.34 -9.26
CA LYS A 230 6.73 -8.99 -9.38
C LYS A 230 8.01 -8.84 -8.56
N GLY A 231 8.87 -7.92 -9.01
CA GLY A 231 10.11 -7.55 -8.33
C GLY A 231 11.01 -8.75 -7.99
N GLY A 232 11.55 -8.78 -6.77
CA GLY A 232 12.44 -9.85 -6.31
C GLY A 232 11.77 -11.22 -6.16
N CYS A 233 10.44 -11.29 -6.07
CA CYS A 233 9.71 -12.55 -6.01
C CYS A 233 9.73 -13.29 -7.37
N ALA A 234 9.76 -12.52 -8.46
CA ALA A 234 9.72 -13.05 -9.82
C ALA A 234 10.90 -13.98 -10.13
N SER A 235 12.08 -13.75 -9.53
CA SER A 235 13.29 -14.54 -9.79
C SER A 235 13.12 -16.02 -9.46
N CYS A 236 12.26 -16.34 -8.50
CA CYS A 236 11.98 -17.73 -8.10
C CYS A 236 10.60 -18.21 -8.55
N HIS A 237 9.62 -17.33 -8.72
CA HIS A 237 8.23 -17.73 -9.00
C HIS A 237 7.77 -17.52 -10.45
N ALA A 238 8.47 -16.70 -11.25
CA ALA A 238 8.14 -16.42 -12.64
C ALA A 238 9.28 -16.82 -13.59
N ASP A 239 10.51 -16.42 -13.28
CA ASP A 239 11.67 -16.62 -14.14
C ASP A 239 11.95 -18.09 -14.47
N PRO A 240 11.82 -19.07 -13.54
CA PRO A 240 12.05 -20.47 -13.87
C PRO A 240 11.08 -21.06 -14.91
N ALA A 241 9.94 -20.41 -15.13
CA ALA A 241 8.94 -20.81 -16.11
C ALA A 241 9.16 -20.19 -17.50
N ARG A 242 10.11 -19.24 -17.64
CA ARG A 242 10.37 -18.53 -18.89
C ARG A 242 10.82 -19.51 -19.98
N GLY A 243 10.12 -19.48 -21.11
CA GLY A 243 10.44 -20.31 -22.29
C GLY A 243 10.06 -21.79 -22.18
N LYS A 244 9.55 -22.25 -21.03
CA LYS A 244 9.14 -23.65 -20.84
C LYS A 244 7.72 -23.89 -21.33
N MET A 245 7.46 -25.15 -21.69
CA MET A 245 6.18 -25.66 -22.22
C MET A 245 5.77 -26.95 -21.48
N GLY A 246 4.50 -27.34 -21.56
CA GLY A 246 3.97 -28.62 -21.07
C GLY A 246 4.45 -29.03 -19.66
N ALA A 247 5.07 -30.21 -19.57
CA ALA A 247 5.54 -30.79 -18.31
C ALA A 247 6.63 -29.97 -17.62
N GLU A 248 7.57 -29.40 -18.38
CA GLU A 248 8.64 -28.57 -17.81
C GLU A 248 8.09 -27.27 -17.23
N LEU A 249 7.10 -26.70 -17.91
CA LEU A 249 6.38 -25.52 -17.43
C LEU A 249 5.58 -25.86 -16.16
N PHE A 250 4.88 -26.99 -16.14
CA PHE A 250 4.18 -27.45 -14.95
C PHE A 250 5.14 -27.58 -13.76
N ALA A 251 6.27 -28.27 -13.93
CA ALA A 251 7.24 -28.45 -12.87
C ALA A 251 7.77 -27.11 -12.32
N ALA A 252 8.03 -26.15 -13.21
CA ALA A 252 8.58 -24.84 -12.83
C ALA A 252 7.56 -23.88 -12.20
N ALA A 253 6.30 -23.89 -12.65
CA ALA A 253 5.30 -22.87 -12.28
C ALA A 253 4.21 -23.40 -11.33
N CYS A 254 3.85 -24.68 -11.44
CA CYS A 254 2.70 -25.28 -10.74
C CYS A 254 3.13 -26.32 -9.70
N GLY A 255 4.16 -27.11 -10.03
CA GLY A 255 4.65 -28.23 -9.21
C GLY A 255 5.14 -27.81 -7.84
N VAL A 256 5.71 -26.60 -7.72
CA VAL A 256 6.16 -26.02 -6.44
C VAL A 256 5.06 -25.96 -5.37
N CYS A 257 3.79 -25.95 -5.78
CA CYS A 257 2.65 -26.03 -4.86
C CYS A 257 1.92 -27.37 -4.97
N HIS A 258 1.61 -27.81 -6.19
CA HIS A 258 0.73 -28.96 -6.40
C HIS A 258 1.42 -30.31 -6.25
N ASP A 259 2.74 -30.34 -6.48
CA ASP A 259 3.61 -31.53 -6.38
C ASP A 259 4.63 -31.40 -5.24
N ALA A 260 4.44 -30.45 -4.33
CA ALA A 260 5.32 -30.28 -3.18
C ALA A 260 5.28 -31.53 -2.28
N PRO A 261 6.44 -32.05 -1.81
CA PRO A 261 6.48 -33.20 -0.90
C PRO A 261 5.64 -32.99 0.37
N HIS A 262 5.59 -31.76 0.85
CA HIS A 262 4.76 -31.32 1.97
C HIS A 262 3.70 -30.32 1.49
N ARG A 263 2.84 -30.75 0.56
CA ARG A 263 1.72 -29.94 0.04
C ARG A 263 0.79 -29.53 1.18
N ALA A 264 0.53 -28.23 1.29
CA ALA A 264 -0.42 -27.71 2.27
C ALA A 264 -1.85 -28.21 1.98
N GLN A 265 -2.64 -28.47 3.03
CA GLN A 265 -4.00 -29.02 2.90
C GLN A 265 -4.93 -28.17 2.01
N MET A 266 -4.69 -26.86 1.94
CA MET A 266 -5.46 -25.92 1.11
C MET A 266 -5.14 -26.03 -0.40
N VAL A 267 -4.03 -26.68 -0.77
CA VAL A 267 -3.59 -26.83 -2.16
C VAL A 267 -4.14 -28.15 -2.70
N PRO A 268 -4.99 -28.12 -3.74
CA PRO A 268 -5.61 -29.33 -4.26
C PRO A 268 -4.60 -30.22 -4.99
N ASP A 269 -4.86 -31.53 -4.92
CA ASP A 269 -4.20 -32.50 -5.79
C ASP A 269 -4.77 -32.40 -7.20
N LEU A 270 -3.92 -32.08 -8.17
CA LEU A 270 -4.36 -31.93 -9.56
C LEU A 270 -4.47 -33.27 -10.30
N ARG A 271 -3.87 -34.35 -9.79
CA ARG A 271 -3.95 -35.70 -10.38
C ARG A 271 -5.20 -36.46 -9.94
N ASN A 272 -5.90 -35.98 -8.91
CA ASN A 272 -7.15 -36.56 -8.44
C ASN A 272 -8.23 -35.47 -8.28
N PRO A 273 -8.67 -34.84 -9.38
CA PRO A 273 -9.65 -33.77 -9.31
C PRO A 273 -11.02 -34.31 -8.92
N LYS A 274 -11.71 -33.62 -8.00
CA LYS A 274 -13.07 -33.99 -7.54
C LYS A 274 -14.16 -33.84 -8.60
N ARG A 275 -13.84 -33.27 -9.76
CA ARG A 275 -14.77 -33.01 -10.88
C ARG A 275 -14.04 -33.28 -12.20
N PRO A 276 -14.76 -33.58 -13.29
CA PRO A 276 -14.15 -33.71 -14.60
C PRO A 276 -13.37 -32.44 -14.97
N ALA A 277 -12.05 -32.56 -15.02
CA ALA A 277 -11.15 -31.45 -15.29
C ALA A 277 -10.83 -31.41 -16.79
N GLN A 278 -11.80 -30.93 -17.57
CA GLN A 278 -11.66 -30.75 -19.02
C GLN A 278 -10.80 -29.51 -19.34
N ARG A 279 -10.47 -29.31 -20.61
CA ARG A 279 -9.62 -28.20 -21.08
C ARG A 279 -10.08 -26.84 -20.53
N GLU A 280 -11.37 -26.55 -20.61
CA GLU A 280 -11.96 -25.28 -20.19
C GLU A 280 -11.82 -25.06 -18.68
N TYR A 281 -11.91 -26.14 -17.90
CA TYR A 281 -11.68 -26.09 -16.46
C TYR A 281 -10.24 -25.66 -16.15
N TRP A 282 -9.25 -26.25 -16.82
CA TRP A 282 -7.85 -25.89 -16.60
C TRP A 282 -7.54 -24.49 -17.10
N LEU A 283 -8.03 -24.10 -18.28
CA LEU A 283 -7.87 -22.74 -18.80
C LEU A 283 -8.40 -21.70 -17.81
N GLN A 284 -9.60 -21.91 -17.27
CA GLN A 284 -10.20 -20.98 -16.32
C GLN A 284 -9.28 -20.75 -15.10
N TRP A 285 -8.80 -21.82 -14.47
CA TRP A 285 -8.02 -21.66 -13.24
C TRP A 285 -6.57 -21.24 -13.49
N VAL A 286 -5.94 -21.69 -14.58
CA VAL A 286 -4.57 -21.28 -14.93
C VAL A 286 -4.55 -19.81 -15.36
N MET A 287 -5.46 -19.40 -16.25
CA MET A 287 -5.44 -18.04 -16.79
C MET A 287 -5.80 -17.00 -15.74
N PHE A 288 -6.88 -17.23 -14.98
CA PHE A 288 -7.47 -16.22 -14.10
C PHE A 288 -7.12 -16.42 -12.61
N GLY A 289 -6.46 -17.53 -12.28
CA GLY A 289 -6.22 -17.93 -10.89
C GLY A 289 -7.54 -18.21 -10.17
N LYS A 290 -7.49 -18.28 -8.84
CA LYS A 290 -8.69 -18.55 -8.04
C LYS A 290 -8.96 -17.43 -7.00
N PRO A 291 -10.03 -16.64 -7.18
CA PRO A 291 -10.50 -15.67 -6.19
C PRO A 291 -10.61 -16.25 -4.78
N GLY A 292 -10.16 -15.48 -3.78
CA GLY A 292 -10.19 -15.90 -2.38
C GLY A 292 -9.14 -16.96 -1.99
N THR A 293 -8.22 -17.32 -2.88
CA THR A 293 -7.10 -18.22 -2.57
C THR A 293 -5.76 -17.59 -2.96
N LEU A 294 -4.67 -18.28 -2.60
CA LEU A 294 -3.31 -17.91 -2.97
C LEU A 294 -2.94 -18.26 -4.42
N MET A 295 -3.83 -18.88 -5.21
CA MET A 295 -3.52 -19.27 -6.59
C MET A 295 -3.59 -18.07 -7.53
N PRO A 296 -2.45 -17.54 -8.02
CA PRO A 296 -2.42 -16.35 -8.84
C PRO A 296 -2.93 -16.63 -10.26
N ALA A 297 -3.24 -15.58 -10.99
CA ALA A 297 -3.53 -15.65 -12.42
C ALA A 297 -2.22 -15.74 -13.19
N PHE A 298 -2.03 -16.76 -14.05
CA PHE A 298 -0.78 -16.97 -14.77
C PHE A 298 -0.75 -16.32 -16.14
N ALA A 299 -1.90 -15.95 -16.71
CA ALA A 299 -1.96 -15.26 -18.00
C ALA A 299 -1.37 -13.86 -17.90
N ARG A 300 -0.56 -13.46 -18.89
CA ARG A 300 -0.05 -12.08 -19.01
C ARG A 300 -1.15 -11.03 -19.03
N SER A 301 -2.29 -11.34 -19.67
CA SER A 301 -3.48 -10.49 -19.68
C SER A 301 -4.05 -10.21 -18.28
N HIS A 302 -3.68 -11.00 -17.28
CA HIS A 302 -4.11 -10.90 -15.88
C HIS A 302 -2.95 -10.67 -14.92
N GLY A 303 -1.80 -10.20 -15.42
CA GLY A 303 -0.62 -9.88 -14.61
C GLY A 303 0.25 -11.09 -14.22
N GLY A 304 0.04 -12.24 -14.85
CA GLY A 304 0.90 -13.42 -14.71
C GLY A 304 2.05 -13.45 -15.73
N PRO A 305 2.98 -14.43 -15.62
CA PRO A 305 4.18 -14.45 -16.45
C PRO A 305 4.00 -15.14 -17.80
N LEU A 306 2.95 -15.96 -17.97
CA LEU A 306 2.83 -16.91 -19.07
C LEU A 306 2.14 -16.31 -20.29
N THR A 307 2.68 -16.64 -21.46
CA THR A 307 2.04 -16.37 -22.76
C THR A 307 0.86 -17.32 -22.98
N ASP A 308 0.00 -16.98 -23.94
CA ASP A 308 -1.14 -17.84 -24.30
C ASP A 308 -0.67 -19.21 -24.82
N ASP A 309 0.39 -19.25 -25.64
CA ASP A 309 0.99 -20.52 -26.13
C ASP A 309 1.49 -21.41 -24.99
N GLN A 310 2.15 -20.81 -23.99
CA GLN A 310 2.59 -21.52 -22.79
C GLN A 310 1.41 -22.08 -22.01
N ILE A 311 0.34 -21.30 -21.86
CA ILE A 311 -0.88 -21.73 -21.17
C ILE A 311 -1.55 -22.88 -21.93
N PHE A 312 -1.71 -22.77 -23.24
CA PHE A 312 -2.32 -23.84 -24.04
C PHE A 312 -1.49 -25.12 -23.96
N SER A 313 -0.17 -25.03 -24.12
CA SER A 313 0.73 -26.18 -23.97
C SER A 313 0.62 -26.83 -22.58
N LEU A 314 0.54 -26.02 -21.52
CA LEU A 314 0.35 -26.51 -20.16
C LEU A 314 -0.99 -27.23 -19.99
N VAL A 315 -2.06 -26.68 -20.56
CA VAL A 315 -3.40 -27.30 -20.48
C VAL A 315 -3.46 -28.62 -21.25
N GLU A 316 -2.85 -28.74 -22.43
CA GLU A 316 -2.74 -30.04 -23.13
C GLU A 316 -2.09 -31.09 -22.24
N TYR A 317 -1.00 -30.69 -21.58
CA TYR A 317 -0.31 -31.57 -20.64
C TYR A 317 -1.22 -32.00 -19.49
N LEU A 318 -1.96 -31.07 -18.87
CA LEU A 318 -2.86 -31.31 -17.73
C LEU A 318 -4.04 -32.23 -18.05
N VAL A 319 -4.56 -32.15 -19.28
CA VAL A 319 -5.69 -32.98 -19.74
C VAL A 319 -5.24 -34.39 -20.11
N GLY A 320 -4.01 -34.56 -20.62
CA GLY A 320 -3.50 -35.85 -21.08
C GLY A 320 -2.36 -36.40 -20.21
N PRO A 321 -1.09 -36.23 -20.62
CA PRO A 321 0.06 -36.92 -20.01
C PRO A 321 0.21 -36.73 -18.50
N PHE A 322 -0.23 -35.59 -17.95
CA PHE A 322 -0.15 -35.32 -16.52
C PHE A 322 -0.95 -36.33 -15.67
N GLN A 323 -2.16 -36.71 -16.11
CA GLN A 323 -3.03 -37.64 -15.38
C GLN A 323 -2.44 -39.06 -15.31
N GLN A 324 -1.50 -39.37 -16.22
CA GLN A 324 -0.80 -40.64 -16.28
C GLN A 324 0.57 -40.58 -15.58
N SER A 325 1.04 -39.39 -15.22
CA SER A 325 2.35 -39.17 -14.59
C SER A 325 2.32 -39.46 -13.09
N GLN A 326 3.39 -40.03 -12.55
CA GLN A 326 3.57 -40.13 -11.10
C GLN A 326 3.99 -38.78 -10.50
N PRO A 327 3.64 -38.48 -9.23
CA PRO A 327 4.24 -37.37 -8.51
C PRO A 327 5.76 -37.53 -8.47
N PRO A 328 6.54 -36.43 -8.38
CA PRO A 328 7.95 -36.53 -8.08
C PRO A 328 8.11 -37.37 -6.81
N GLN A 329 8.79 -38.51 -6.91
CA GLN A 329 9.13 -39.26 -5.70
C GLN A 329 9.96 -38.33 -4.82
N ALA A 330 9.59 -38.20 -3.54
CA ALA A 330 10.44 -37.53 -2.58
C ALA A 330 11.81 -38.19 -2.70
N ALA A 331 12.81 -37.44 -3.18
CA ALA A 331 14.17 -37.94 -3.25
C ALA A 331 14.47 -38.48 -1.85
N ALA A 332 14.67 -39.80 -1.75
CA ALA A 332 15.04 -40.44 -0.51
C ALA A 332 16.23 -39.65 0.03
N THR A 333 16.00 -38.91 1.10
CA THR A 333 17.00 -38.07 1.73
C THR A 333 18.11 -39.03 2.13
N ALA A 334 19.21 -39.00 1.37
CA ALA A 334 20.47 -39.52 1.83
C ALA A 334 20.74 -38.79 3.14
N GLN A 335 20.57 -39.52 4.23
CA GLN A 335 21.03 -39.14 5.55
C GLN A 335 22.49 -38.74 5.37
N ASN A 336 22.82 -37.48 5.61
CA ASN A 336 24.18 -37.11 5.95
C ASN A 336 24.15 -36.44 7.32
N PRO A 337 24.89 -37.00 8.30
CA PRO A 337 24.98 -36.45 9.63
C PRO A 337 25.90 -35.21 9.58
N HIS A 338 25.49 -34.13 10.24
CA HIS A 338 26.28 -33.21 11.07
C HIS A 338 25.51 -31.91 11.30
#